data_AF-A0A8J9WQ94-F1
#
_entry.id   AF-A0A8J9WQ94-F1
#
_cell.length_a   1.000
_cell.length_b   1.000
_cell.length_c   1.000
_cell.angle_alpha   90.00
_cell.angle_beta   90.00
_cell.angle_gamma   90.00
#
_symmetry.space_group_name_H-M   'P 1'
#
loop_
_entity.id
_entity.type
_entity.pdbx_description
1 polymer ?
#
loop_
_entity_poly.entity_id
_entity_poly.type
_entity_poly.pdbx_seq_one_letter_code
_entity_poly.pdbx_strand_id
1 'polypeptide(L)'
;MPENCTISEVLEDAGLCNSSREPELECIGLVLSVMTERKLGKKSRWNGYFDFLPNEIPGMPMFWTTEELDRLNGTSLLDKLTGCKAQPECYVEAPCQIERKFREVVQPFLQRNAHLKLPHNAPSTYSLYLWATAVVSAYSFTIGDDRYQAMVPMWDALNHITGHANVRLHHCSKKGALQMIATRRIAKGEQVINSYGDLPNSELLRRYGFVEVDPNPHDCVEIALADLNRTCLTWRTHNSSSNKQPSAPALPPQSDTNSRCHGHLNETSADMLDSGSGGTDRHTEGRNGQSRKRARCSEPCAGHKSAPNCKERLKFLQEQSLVPSDGWFKVGRSGRASPELLEAARLLLLSDHDFNTFVRTVRQWRAPLVRPLSRPTAADMPDGLIQVLKQFCKESVQRCEGNLAPMSPRRVVASVKNSSGFSTDDMAAVVLRGEIECARQLEAWLDLQSPDGLLKHCSNTWKHIRSDVRTRLTS
;
A
#
# COMPACT_ATOMS: atom_id res chain seq x y z
N MET A 1 -11.34 23.47 -0.20
CA MET A 1 -12.75 23.66 0.18
C MET A 1 -13.68 23.09 -0.88
N PRO A 2 -14.69 22.27 -0.55
CA PRO A 2 -15.78 21.98 -1.47
C PRO A 2 -16.83 23.11 -1.42
N GLU A 3 -16.42 24.38 -1.45
CA GLU A 3 -17.31 25.57 -1.62
C GLU A 3 -18.22 25.46 -2.85
N ASN A 4 -17.90 24.49 -3.69
CA ASN A 4 -18.42 24.29 -5.01
C ASN A 4 -19.34 23.07 -5.13
N CYS A 5 -19.73 22.41 -4.04
CA CYS A 5 -20.74 21.36 -4.06
C CYS A 5 -21.94 21.69 -3.17
N THR A 6 -23.08 21.04 -3.43
CA THR A 6 -24.37 21.26 -2.79
C THR A 6 -24.41 20.78 -1.33
N ILE A 7 -23.40 20.01 -0.89
CA ILE A 7 -23.33 19.43 0.45
C ILE A 7 -22.11 19.91 1.24
N SER A 8 -21.53 21.05 0.88
CA SER A 8 -20.30 21.58 1.49
C SER A 8 -20.40 21.67 3.01
N GLU A 9 -21.46 22.31 3.53
CA GLU A 9 -21.71 22.48 4.97
C GLU A 9 -21.86 21.12 5.67
N VAL A 10 -22.57 20.17 5.05
CA VAL A 10 -22.80 18.82 5.61
C VAL A 10 -21.49 18.03 5.70
N LEU A 11 -20.57 18.21 4.74
CA LEU A 11 -19.27 17.57 4.76
C LEU A 11 -18.32 18.19 5.78
N GLU A 12 -18.37 19.52 5.94
CA GLU A 12 -17.62 20.25 6.97
C GLU A 12 -18.07 19.83 8.38
N ASP A 13 -19.37 19.80 8.65
CA ASP A 13 -19.93 19.36 9.92
C ASP A 13 -19.56 17.90 10.26
N ALA A 14 -19.36 17.08 9.22
CA ALA A 14 -18.93 15.69 9.37
C ALA A 14 -17.40 15.51 9.49
N GLY A 15 -16.61 16.58 9.41
CA GLY A 15 -15.15 16.52 9.44
C GLY A 15 -14.53 15.87 8.19
N LEU A 16 -15.25 15.84 7.07
CA LEU A 16 -14.79 15.25 5.81
C LEU A 16 -14.14 16.27 4.87
N CYS A 17 -13.79 17.45 5.40
CA CYS A 17 -13.18 18.57 4.68
C CYS A 17 -12.11 19.23 5.56
N ASN A 18 -11.09 19.82 4.92
CA ASN A 18 -10.07 20.67 5.56
C ASN A 18 -9.24 19.98 6.68
N SER A 19 -9.17 18.65 6.68
CA SER A 19 -8.29 17.91 7.58
C SER A 19 -6.90 17.77 6.97
N SER A 20 -6.05 18.79 7.15
CA SER A 20 -4.61 18.70 6.79
C SER A 20 -3.88 17.51 7.45
N ARG A 21 -4.52 16.91 8.47
CA ARG A 21 -4.06 15.72 9.19
C ARG A 21 -4.62 14.40 8.68
N GLU A 22 -5.68 14.41 7.86
CA GLU A 22 -6.39 13.20 7.40
C GLU A 22 -6.76 13.31 5.90
N PRO A 23 -5.78 13.20 4.98
CA PRO A 23 -6.02 13.32 3.53
C PRO A 23 -6.99 12.27 2.98
N GLU A 24 -7.14 11.14 3.69
CA GLU A 24 -8.08 10.09 3.34
C GLU A 24 -9.54 10.52 3.47
N LEU A 25 -9.86 11.25 4.55
CA LEU A 25 -11.22 11.75 4.76
C LEU A 25 -11.59 12.83 3.75
N GLU A 26 -10.64 13.67 3.37
CA GLU A 26 -10.84 14.68 2.33
C GLU A 26 -11.15 14.05 0.97
N CYS A 27 -10.43 12.98 0.60
CA CYS A 27 -10.73 12.20 -0.60
C CYS A 27 -12.15 11.60 -0.54
N ILE A 28 -12.56 11.05 0.61
CA ILE A 28 -13.92 10.53 0.80
C ILE A 28 -14.97 11.66 0.70
N GLY A 29 -14.68 12.84 1.24
CA GLY A 29 -15.54 14.03 1.10
C GLY A 29 -15.75 14.44 -0.36
N LEU A 30 -14.69 14.38 -1.17
CA LEU A 30 -14.79 14.60 -2.62
C LEU A 30 -15.63 13.51 -3.31
N VAL A 31 -15.46 12.24 -2.95
CA VAL A 31 -16.28 11.13 -3.45
C VAL A 31 -17.76 11.36 -3.14
N LEU A 32 -18.10 11.72 -1.89
CA LEU A 32 -19.48 12.03 -1.49
C LEU A 32 -20.06 13.23 -2.22
N SER A 33 -19.24 14.25 -2.49
CA SER A 33 -19.63 15.40 -3.31
C SER A 33 -20.01 14.96 -4.72
N VAL A 34 -19.14 14.18 -5.37
CA VAL A 34 -19.36 13.65 -6.73
C VAL A 34 -20.59 12.75 -6.79
N MET A 35 -20.78 11.87 -5.79
CA MET A 35 -21.98 11.03 -5.68
C MET A 35 -23.25 11.88 -5.62
N THR A 36 -23.28 12.87 -4.73
CA THR A 36 -24.50 13.66 -4.48
C THR A 36 -24.84 14.54 -5.66
N GLU A 37 -23.83 15.20 -6.24
CA GLU A 37 -24.03 16.03 -7.43
C GLU A 37 -24.52 15.21 -8.63
N ARG A 38 -23.94 14.02 -8.88
CA ARG A 38 -24.47 13.14 -9.94
C ARG A 38 -25.91 12.72 -9.67
N LYS A 39 -26.25 12.42 -8.41
CA LYS A 39 -27.62 12.01 -8.02
C LYS A 39 -28.66 13.12 -8.29
N LEU A 40 -28.27 14.39 -8.17
CA LEU A 40 -29.13 15.53 -8.48
C LEU A 40 -29.48 15.63 -9.97
N GLY A 41 -28.67 15.04 -10.86
CA GLY A 41 -28.84 15.11 -12.31
C GLY A 41 -28.94 16.56 -12.77
N LYS A 42 -29.98 16.88 -13.55
CA LYS A 42 -30.21 18.23 -14.11
C LYS A 42 -30.32 19.36 -13.08
N LYS A 43 -30.53 19.04 -11.79
CA LYS A 43 -30.54 20.03 -10.70
C LYS A 43 -29.13 20.41 -10.23
N SER A 44 -28.12 19.61 -10.54
CA SER A 44 -26.72 19.93 -10.27
C SER A 44 -26.25 21.02 -11.22
N ARG A 45 -25.58 22.03 -10.66
CA ARG A 45 -24.85 23.05 -11.44
C ARG A 45 -23.75 22.45 -12.32
N TRP A 46 -23.29 21.24 -11.99
CA TRP A 46 -22.24 20.49 -12.67
C TRP A 46 -22.80 19.43 -13.63
N ASN A 47 -24.10 19.38 -13.89
CA ASN A 47 -24.71 18.35 -14.75
C ASN A 47 -23.99 18.22 -16.11
N GLY A 48 -23.68 19.34 -16.77
CA GLY A 48 -22.98 19.31 -18.06
C GLY A 48 -21.57 18.71 -18.00
N TYR A 49 -20.88 18.84 -16.85
CA TYR A 49 -19.60 18.18 -16.62
C TYR A 49 -19.77 16.68 -16.36
N PHE A 50 -20.78 16.28 -15.57
CA PHE A 50 -21.07 14.86 -15.35
C PHE A 50 -21.56 14.13 -16.60
N ASP A 51 -22.22 14.82 -17.53
CA ASP A 51 -22.61 14.27 -18.84
C ASP A 51 -21.39 14.00 -19.75
N PHE A 52 -20.26 14.69 -19.51
CA PHE A 52 -19.00 14.46 -20.24
C PHE A 52 -18.18 13.30 -19.66
N LEU A 53 -18.25 13.07 -18.35
CA LEU A 53 -17.51 12.00 -17.68
C LEU A 53 -17.98 10.61 -18.13
N PRO A 54 -17.09 9.60 -18.15
CA PRO A 54 -17.47 8.26 -18.51
C PRO A 54 -18.47 7.66 -17.50
N ASN A 55 -19.44 6.91 -18.03
CA ASN A 55 -20.39 6.19 -17.19
C ASN A 55 -19.75 5.03 -16.42
N GLU A 56 -18.70 4.44 -16.98
CA GLU A 56 -17.96 3.30 -16.43
C GLU A 56 -16.47 3.42 -16.77
N ILE A 57 -15.61 2.85 -15.92
CA ILE A 57 -14.16 2.79 -16.13
C ILE A 57 -13.74 1.31 -16.02
N PRO A 58 -14.12 0.46 -17.00
CA PRO A 58 -14.07 -1.00 -16.84
C PRO A 58 -12.64 -1.56 -16.71
N GLY A 59 -11.63 -0.82 -17.19
CA GLY A 59 -10.23 -1.22 -17.03
C GLY A 59 -9.73 -1.16 -15.58
N MET A 60 -10.42 -0.45 -14.68
CA MET A 60 -9.97 -0.29 -13.30
C MET A 60 -10.22 -1.57 -12.47
N PRO A 61 -9.19 -2.11 -11.78
CA PRO A 61 -9.28 -3.37 -11.05
C PRO A 61 -10.39 -3.47 -10.00
N MET A 62 -10.89 -2.34 -9.46
CA MET A 62 -12.01 -2.37 -8.52
C MET A 62 -13.33 -2.90 -9.09
N PHE A 63 -13.45 -2.99 -10.42
CA PHE A 63 -14.61 -3.55 -11.12
C PHE A 63 -14.39 -4.99 -11.60
N TRP A 64 -13.18 -5.53 -11.45
CA TRP A 64 -12.83 -6.87 -11.92
C TRP A 64 -13.49 -7.96 -11.05
N THR A 65 -13.74 -9.12 -11.63
CA THR A 65 -14.20 -10.28 -10.87
C THR A 65 -13.11 -10.83 -9.94
N THR A 66 -13.46 -11.78 -9.06
CA THR A 66 -12.45 -12.38 -8.16
C THR A 66 -11.39 -13.13 -8.98
N GLU A 67 -11.82 -13.85 -10.01
CA GLU A 67 -10.96 -14.61 -10.92
C GLU A 67 -10.04 -13.69 -11.73
N GLU A 68 -10.51 -12.49 -12.09
CA GLU A 68 -9.70 -11.49 -12.76
C GLU A 68 -8.71 -10.81 -11.80
N LEU A 69 -9.10 -10.55 -10.55
CA LEU A 69 -8.20 -10.01 -9.53
C LEU A 69 -7.10 -10.99 -9.13
N ASP A 70 -7.37 -12.30 -9.16
CA ASP A 70 -6.37 -13.35 -8.90
C ASP A 70 -5.18 -13.26 -9.87
N ARG A 71 -5.37 -12.69 -11.06
CA ARG A 71 -4.31 -12.42 -12.05
C ARG A 71 -3.27 -11.41 -11.56
N LEU A 72 -3.66 -10.54 -10.63
CA LEU A 72 -2.79 -9.54 -10.01
C LEU A 72 -2.20 -10.03 -8.69
N ASN A 73 -2.41 -11.29 -8.32
CA ASN A 73 -1.87 -11.83 -7.09
C ASN A 73 -0.34 -11.72 -7.06
N GLY A 74 0.20 -11.32 -5.90
CA GLY A 74 1.63 -11.05 -5.72
C GLY A 74 2.09 -9.63 -6.05
N THR A 75 1.29 -8.84 -6.78
CA THR A 75 1.62 -7.44 -7.12
C THR A 75 1.31 -6.47 -5.98
N SER A 76 2.03 -5.36 -5.92
CA SER A 76 1.72 -4.29 -4.96
C SER A 76 0.39 -3.62 -5.25
N LEU A 77 -0.06 -3.63 -6.51
CA LEU A 77 -1.37 -3.15 -6.94
C LEU A 77 -2.49 -3.80 -6.13
N LEU A 78 -2.54 -5.14 -6.11
CA LEU A 78 -3.62 -5.87 -5.43
C LEU A 78 -3.55 -5.65 -3.92
N ASP A 79 -2.34 -5.63 -3.36
CA ASP A 79 -2.14 -5.38 -1.93
C ASP A 79 -2.64 -3.98 -1.51
N LYS A 80 -2.40 -2.95 -2.33
CA LYS A 80 -2.90 -1.59 -2.12
C LYS A 80 -4.41 -1.49 -2.30
N LEU A 81 -4.96 -2.14 -3.32
CA LEU A 81 -6.40 -2.15 -3.59
C LEU A 81 -7.18 -2.76 -2.42
N THR A 82 -6.71 -3.91 -1.92
CA THR A 82 -7.33 -4.64 -0.79
C THR A 82 -6.99 -4.05 0.57
N GLY A 83 -5.84 -3.39 0.70
CA GLY A 83 -5.32 -2.87 1.96
C GLY A 83 -4.68 -3.93 2.86
N CYS A 84 -4.40 -5.13 2.36
CA CYS A 84 -3.91 -6.26 3.19
C CYS A 84 -2.52 -6.02 3.82
N LYS A 85 -1.73 -5.11 3.24
CA LYS A 85 -0.39 -4.71 3.73
C LYS A 85 -0.30 -3.24 4.15
N ALA A 86 -1.43 -2.53 4.15
CA ALA A 86 -1.48 -1.13 4.57
C ALA A 86 -1.10 -1.00 6.05
N GLN A 87 -0.38 0.07 6.39
CA GLN A 87 -0.17 0.46 7.79
C GLN A 87 -1.25 1.46 8.18
N PRO A 88 -1.80 1.40 9.41
CA PRO A 88 -2.86 2.32 9.84
C PRO A 88 -2.50 3.81 9.71
N GLU A 89 -1.21 4.14 9.88
CA GLU A 89 -0.71 5.52 9.81
C GLU A 89 -0.28 5.94 8.40
N CYS A 90 -0.37 5.05 7.41
CA CYS A 90 0.07 5.32 6.04
C CYS A 90 -1.14 5.54 5.12
N TYR A 91 -1.06 6.60 4.30
CA TYR A 91 -2.11 6.95 3.37
C TYR A 91 -1.85 6.32 2.00
N VAL A 92 -2.80 5.54 1.52
CA VAL A 92 -2.81 5.03 0.14
C VAL A 92 -3.91 5.75 -0.63
N GLU A 93 -3.55 6.36 -1.77
CA GLU A 93 -4.50 7.04 -2.64
C GLU A 93 -5.61 6.09 -3.12
N ALA A 94 -6.82 6.60 -3.35
CA ALA A 94 -7.91 5.83 -3.94
C ALA A 94 -7.52 5.26 -5.34
N PRO A 95 -8.10 4.13 -5.77
CA PRO A 95 -9.01 3.26 -5.04
C PRO A 95 -8.26 2.28 -4.13
N CYS A 96 -8.62 2.25 -2.85
CA CYS A 96 -8.07 1.33 -1.86
C CYS A 96 -9.09 1.10 -0.74
N GLN A 97 -9.12 -0.09 -0.15
CA GLN A 97 -9.98 -0.44 0.99
C GLN A 97 -11.47 -0.07 0.76
N ILE A 98 -11.95 -0.23 -0.47
CA ILE A 98 -13.22 0.35 -0.95
C ILE A 98 -14.41 -0.07 -0.08
N GLU A 99 -14.55 -1.37 0.20
CA GLU A 99 -15.64 -1.91 1.02
C GLU A 99 -15.57 -1.44 2.48
N ARG A 100 -14.35 -1.32 3.02
CA ARG A 100 -14.11 -0.86 4.38
C ARG A 100 -14.52 0.61 4.50
N LYS A 101 -14.03 1.48 3.61
CA LYS A 101 -14.38 2.91 3.57
C LYS A 101 -15.87 3.13 3.38
N PHE A 102 -16.52 2.32 2.53
CA PHE A 102 -17.96 2.40 2.37
C PHE A 102 -18.69 2.13 3.69
N ARG A 103 -18.35 1.03 4.36
CA ARG A 103 -19.02 0.57 5.58
C ARG A 103 -18.70 1.41 6.82
N GLU A 104 -17.46 1.89 6.94
CA GLU A 104 -16.97 2.59 8.14
C GLU A 104 -17.19 4.10 8.08
N VAL A 105 -17.25 4.69 6.87
CA VAL A 105 -17.34 6.15 6.70
C VAL A 105 -18.59 6.56 5.92
N VAL A 106 -18.73 6.07 4.67
CA VAL A 106 -19.79 6.54 3.74
C VAL A 106 -21.19 6.14 4.22
N GLN A 107 -21.38 4.88 4.61
CA GLN A 107 -22.68 4.35 5.03
C GLN A 107 -23.17 5.02 6.32
N PRO A 108 -22.34 5.17 7.39
CA PRO A 108 -22.72 5.97 8.56
C PRO A 108 -23.02 7.44 8.24
N PHE A 109 -22.24 8.07 7.35
CA PHE A 109 -22.49 9.44 6.90
C PHE A 109 -23.86 9.57 6.23
N LEU A 110 -24.18 8.69 5.27
CA LEU A 110 -25.47 8.70 4.57
C LEU A 110 -26.64 8.36 5.49
N GLN A 111 -26.43 7.50 6.50
CA GLN A 111 -27.45 7.19 7.50
C GLN A 111 -27.83 8.42 8.34
N ARG A 112 -26.83 9.20 8.79
CA ARG A 112 -27.07 10.45 9.54
C ARG A 112 -27.69 11.54 8.66
N ASN A 113 -27.37 11.53 7.37
CA ASN A 113 -27.79 12.54 6.40
C ASN A 113 -28.88 12.02 5.44
N ALA A 114 -29.93 11.39 5.98
CA ALA A 114 -31.00 10.76 5.18
C ALA A 114 -31.71 11.74 4.21
N HIS A 115 -31.67 13.04 4.50
CA HIS A 115 -32.22 14.10 3.65
C HIS A 115 -31.55 14.18 2.25
N LEU A 116 -30.34 13.62 2.09
CA LEU A 116 -29.62 13.54 0.80
C LEU A 116 -30.25 12.57 -0.21
N LYS A 117 -31.26 11.77 0.20
CA LYS A 117 -31.98 10.82 -0.67
C LYS A 117 -31.06 9.79 -1.35
N LEU A 118 -29.99 9.42 -0.65
CA LEU A 118 -29.07 8.34 -0.97
C LEU A 118 -29.23 7.24 0.10
N PRO A 119 -30.12 6.25 -0.08
CA PRO A 119 -30.37 5.25 0.95
C PRO A 119 -29.09 4.44 1.22
N HIS A 120 -28.58 4.52 2.44
CA HIS A 120 -27.26 4.00 2.84
C HIS A 120 -27.06 2.49 2.60
N ASN A 121 -28.14 1.70 2.57
CA ASN A 121 -28.11 0.24 2.34
C ASN A 121 -28.51 -0.18 0.91
N ALA A 122 -28.80 0.77 0.01
CA ALA A 122 -29.27 0.43 -1.32
C ALA A 122 -28.10 -0.01 -2.24
N PRO A 123 -28.26 -1.10 -3.03
CA PRO A 123 -27.25 -1.50 -4.03
C PRO A 123 -26.91 -0.40 -5.05
N SER A 124 -27.88 0.43 -5.41
CA SER A 124 -27.69 1.58 -6.29
C SER A 124 -26.79 2.67 -5.68
N THR A 125 -26.88 2.88 -4.35
CA THR A 125 -25.98 3.80 -3.63
C THR A 125 -24.56 3.27 -3.63
N TYR A 126 -24.37 1.97 -3.39
CA TYR A 126 -23.05 1.36 -3.46
C TYR A 126 -22.46 1.43 -4.87
N SER A 127 -23.27 1.16 -5.90
CA SER A 127 -22.83 1.28 -7.31
C SER A 127 -22.41 2.72 -7.65
N LEU A 128 -23.16 3.72 -7.17
CA LEU A 128 -22.81 5.13 -7.33
C LEU A 128 -21.52 5.51 -6.59
N TYR A 129 -21.30 4.93 -5.40
CA TYR A 129 -20.05 5.09 -4.65
C TYR A 129 -18.85 4.51 -5.38
N LEU A 130 -18.98 3.31 -5.95
CA LEU A 130 -17.92 2.70 -6.75
C LEU A 130 -17.57 3.57 -7.96
N TRP A 131 -18.57 4.03 -8.70
CA TRP A 131 -18.36 4.94 -9.81
C TRP A 131 -17.68 6.26 -9.38
N ALA A 132 -18.17 6.89 -8.30
CA ALA A 132 -17.62 8.16 -7.84
C ALA A 132 -16.18 8.01 -7.35
N THR A 133 -15.86 6.89 -6.68
CA THR A 133 -14.49 6.55 -6.28
C THR A 133 -13.57 6.40 -7.49
N ALA A 134 -14.04 5.70 -8.52
CA ALA A 134 -13.29 5.51 -9.76
C ALA A 134 -13.05 6.85 -10.49
N VAL A 135 -14.07 7.70 -10.57
CA VAL A 135 -13.97 9.03 -11.18
C VAL A 135 -13.03 9.94 -10.41
N VAL A 136 -13.16 10.01 -9.08
CA VAL A 136 -12.25 10.80 -8.25
C VAL A 136 -10.82 10.31 -8.39
N SER A 137 -10.59 9.00 -8.36
CA SER A 137 -9.25 8.43 -8.57
C SER A 137 -8.63 8.84 -9.92
N ALA A 138 -9.41 8.74 -10.99
CA ALA A 138 -8.90 8.90 -12.36
C ALA A 138 -8.83 10.35 -12.86
N TYR A 139 -9.66 11.25 -12.32
CA TYR A 139 -9.87 12.59 -12.90
C TYR A 139 -9.68 13.75 -11.92
N SER A 140 -9.44 13.48 -10.63
CA SER A 140 -9.14 14.56 -9.68
C SER A 140 -7.68 14.99 -9.71
N PHE A 141 -7.44 16.22 -9.27
CA PHE A 141 -6.12 16.81 -9.13
C PHE A 141 -5.89 17.24 -7.67
N THR A 142 -4.63 17.17 -7.24
CA THR A 142 -4.19 17.84 -6.02
C THR A 142 -3.80 19.27 -6.37
N ILE A 143 -4.43 20.27 -5.74
CA ILE A 143 -4.31 21.69 -6.09
C ILE A 143 -3.86 22.49 -4.87
N GLY A 144 -3.09 23.55 -5.13
CA GLY A 144 -2.66 24.50 -4.12
C GLY A 144 -1.55 23.96 -3.20
N ASP A 145 -0.98 24.87 -2.40
CA ASP A 145 0.06 24.54 -1.43
C ASP A 145 -0.49 23.66 -0.30
N ASP A 146 -1.77 23.84 0.04
CA ASP A 146 -2.51 23.03 1.01
C ASP A 146 -2.86 21.62 0.50
N ARG A 147 -2.52 21.31 -0.76
CA ARG A 147 -2.70 19.98 -1.41
C ARG A 147 -4.11 19.40 -1.26
N TYR A 148 -5.13 20.21 -1.54
CA TYR A 148 -6.51 19.74 -1.53
C TYR A 148 -6.86 19.00 -2.84
N GLN A 149 -7.69 17.97 -2.74
CA GLN A 149 -8.11 17.17 -3.90
C GLN A 149 -9.39 17.74 -4.53
N ALA A 150 -9.43 17.92 -5.85
CA ALA A 150 -10.59 18.48 -6.55
C ALA A 150 -10.76 17.96 -7.97
N MET A 151 -12.01 17.94 -8.45
CA MET A 151 -12.33 17.72 -9.86
C MET A 151 -12.12 19.03 -10.63
N VAL A 152 -11.39 18.98 -11.75
CA VAL A 152 -11.11 20.18 -12.57
C VAL A 152 -11.61 19.94 -14.00
N PRO A 153 -12.84 20.38 -14.32
CA PRO A 153 -13.38 20.26 -15.66
C PRO A 153 -12.43 20.84 -16.71
N MET A 154 -12.36 20.20 -17.88
CA MET A 154 -11.46 20.50 -19.00
C MET A 154 -10.00 20.06 -18.80
N TRP A 155 -9.44 20.15 -17.59
CA TRP A 155 -8.09 19.64 -17.33
C TRP A 155 -8.05 18.12 -17.36
N ASP A 156 -9.08 17.51 -16.79
CA ASP A 156 -9.26 16.07 -16.67
C ASP A 156 -9.61 15.37 -18.00
N ALA A 157 -9.89 16.13 -19.06
CA ALA A 157 -10.12 15.59 -20.40
C ALA A 157 -8.82 15.19 -21.14
N LEU A 158 -7.66 15.59 -20.63
CA LEU A 158 -6.38 15.39 -21.30
C LEU A 158 -5.73 14.07 -20.89
N ASN A 159 -5.48 13.20 -21.86
CA ASN A 159 -4.82 11.91 -21.64
C ASN A 159 -3.37 12.04 -21.19
N HIS A 160 -2.87 11.00 -20.54
CA HIS A 160 -1.47 10.79 -20.21
C HIS A 160 -0.79 9.87 -21.20
N ILE A 161 0.45 10.21 -21.55
CA ILE A 161 1.41 9.30 -22.17
C ILE A 161 2.80 9.64 -21.60
N THR A 162 3.46 8.67 -20.98
CA THR A 162 4.75 8.86 -20.32
C THR A 162 5.79 9.44 -21.28
N GLY A 163 6.46 10.53 -20.88
CA GLY A 163 7.48 11.19 -21.69
C GLY A 163 6.96 12.01 -22.88
N HIS A 164 5.65 12.07 -23.11
CA HIS A 164 5.05 12.76 -24.26
C HIS A 164 4.20 13.98 -23.90
N ALA A 165 4.17 14.37 -22.61
CA ALA A 165 3.43 15.54 -22.15
C ALA A 165 3.85 16.82 -22.91
N ASN A 166 2.87 17.52 -23.47
CA ASN A 166 3.05 18.75 -24.25
C ASN A 166 2.31 19.95 -23.63
N VAL A 167 1.76 19.76 -22.43
CA VAL A 167 1.21 20.80 -21.57
C VAL A 167 1.72 20.65 -20.13
N ARG A 168 1.59 21.72 -19.36
CA ARG A 168 1.81 21.73 -17.92
C ARG A 168 0.68 22.47 -17.20
N LEU A 169 0.39 22.01 -16.00
CA LEU A 169 -0.55 22.66 -15.08
C LEU A 169 0.13 23.87 -14.44
N HIS A 170 -0.63 24.96 -14.28
CA HIS A 170 -0.15 26.15 -13.60
C HIS A 170 -1.29 26.80 -12.81
N HIS A 171 -1.10 26.90 -11.50
CA HIS A 171 -1.98 27.68 -10.64
C HIS A 171 -1.55 29.14 -10.64
N CYS A 172 -2.39 30.03 -11.16
CA CYS A 172 -2.16 31.46 -11.17
C CYS A 172 -2.92 32.12 -10.02
N SER A 173 -2.33 32.11 -8.82
CA SER A 173 -2.95 32.66 -7.61
C SER A 173 -3.38 34.13 -7.77
N LYS A 174 -2.58 34.94 -8.49
CA LYS A 174 -2.90 36.36 -8.77
C LYS A 174 -4.21 36.55 -9.56
N LYS A 175 -4.57 35.58 -10.39
CA LYS A 175 -5.79 35.61 -11.22
C LYS A 175 -6.89 34.71 -10.66
N GLY A 176 -6.66 34.01 -9.54
CA GLY A 176 -7.56 32.98 -9.03
C GLY A 176 -7.89 31.92 -10.09
N ALA A 177 -6.93 31.56 -10.94
CA ALA A 177 -7.19 30.77 -12.15
C ALA A 177 -6.26 29.56 -12.29
N LEU A 178 -6.82 28.46 -12.76
CA LEU A 178 -6.11 27.25 -13.16
C LEU A 178 -5.84 27.30 -14.67
N GLN A 179 -4.56 27.29 -15.07
CA GLN A 179 -4.12 27.36 -16.47
C GLN A 179 -3.48 26.06 -16.96
N MET A 180 -3.94 25.56 -18.11
CA MET A 180 -3.25 24.55 -18.89
C MET A 180 -2.37 25.24 -19.92
N ILE A 181 -1.05 25.05 -19.86
CA ILE A 181 -0.09 25.81 -20.69
C ILE A 181 0.68 24.84 -21.58
N ALA A 182 0.64 25.04 -22.90
CA ALA A 182 1.46 24.30 -23.84
C ALA A 182 2.96 24.52 -23.55
N THR A 183 3.74 23.44 -23.50
CA THR A 183 5.20 23.47 -23.25
C THR A 183 6.00 23.55 -24.54
N ARG A 184 5.35 23.31 -25.67
CA ARG A 184 5.90 23.44 -27.03
C ARG A 184 4.78 23.77 -28.02
N ARG A 185 5.15 24.03 -29.27
CA ARG A 185 4.18 24.09 -30.38
C ARG A 185 3.49 22.73 -30.53
N ILE A 186 2.15 22.75 -30.63
CA ILE A 186 1.29 21.58 -30.87
C ILE A 186 0.66 21.77 -32.26
N ALA A 187 0.82 20.79 -33.15
CA ALA A 187 0.34 20.87 -34.52
C ALA A 187 -1.18 20.70 -34.62
N LYS A 188 -1.79 21.19 -35.70
CA LYS A 188 -3.23 20.96 -35.96
C LYS A 188 -3.50 19.47 -36.08
N GLY A 189 -4.43 18.95 -35.27
CA GLY A 189 -4.79 17.54 -35.22
C GLY A 189 -3.91 16.69 -34.30
N GLU A 190 -2.86 17.28 -33.69
CA GLU A 190 -2.09 16.62 -32.65
C GLU A 190 -2.84 16.66 -31.31
N GLN A 191 -2.81 15.55 -30.57
CA GLN A 191 -3.43 15.47 -29.25
C GLN A 191 -2.68 16.36 -28.23
N VAL A 192 -3.43 17.02 -27.37
CA VAL A 192 -2.91 17.69 -26.18
C VAL A 192 -2.78 16.63 -25.08
N ILE A 193 -1.55 16.38 -24.64
CA ILE A 193 -1.17 15.28 -23.74
C ILE A 193 -0.66 15.87 -22.43
N ASN A 194 -1.31 15.48 -21.33
CA ASN A 194 -0.92 15.84 -19.98
C ASN A 194 0.07 14.80 -19.39
N SER A 195 0.59 15.09 -18.20
CA SER A 195 1.27 14.11 -17.35
C SER A 195 0.44 13.86 -16.10
N TYR A 196 0.14 12.60 -15.81
CA TYR A 196 -0.45 12.16 -14.54
C TYR A 196 0.63 11.93 -13.46
N GLY A 197 1.88 12.17 -13.79
CA GLY A 197 3.06 11.92 -12.96
C GLY A 197 3.89 10.75 -13.45
N ASP A 198 5.02 10.55 -12.77
CA ASP A 198 5.98 9.49 -13.02
C ASP A 198 5.49 8.18 -12.36
N LEU A 199 4.40 7.61 -12.89
CA LEU A 199 3.69 6.49 -12.29
C LEU A 199 4.07 5.14 -12.93
N PRO A 200 4.30 4.08 -12.13
CA PRO A 200 4.45 2.71 -12.64
C PRO A 200 3.12 2.20 -13.23
N ASN A 201 3.18 1.17 -14.07
CA ASN A 201 1.99 0.51 -14.60
C ASN A 201 1.04 -0.03 -13.52
N SER A 202 1.57 -0.42 -12.35
CA SER A 202 0.75 -0.83 -11.21
C SER A 202 -0.18 0.29 -10.74
N GLU A 203 0.30 1.54 -10.71
CA GLU A 203 -0.50 2.71 -10.33
C GLU A 203 -1.38 3.22 -11.47
N LEU A 204 -0.89 3.20 -12.72
CA LEU A 204 -1.70 3.55 -13.89
C LEU A 204 -2.94 2.65 -13.98
N LEU A 205 -2.77 1.34 -13.81
CA LEU A 205 -3.87 0.40 -13.85
C LEU A 205 -4.81 0.59 -12.66
N ARG A 206 -4.27 0.69 -11.44
CA ARG A 206 -5.07 0.85 -10.22
C ARG A 206 -5.93 2.10 -10.24
N ARG A 207 -5.37 3.23 -10.68
CA ARG A 207 -5.97 4.55 -10.55
C ARG A 207 -6.70 5.06 -11.77
N TYR A 208 -6.33 4.59 -12.96
CA TYR A 208 -6.86 5.09 -14.24
C TYR A 208 -7.40 3.98 -15.15
N GLY A 209 -7.14 2.70 -14.84
CA GLY A 209 -7.67 1.58 -15.60
C GLY A 209 -6.99 1.33 -16.95
N PHE A 210 -5.71 1.72 -17.09
CA PHE A 210 -4.91 1.40 -18.28
C PHE A 210 -3.45 1.09 -17.92
N VAL A 211 -2.72 0.51 -18.87
CA VAL A 211 -1.26 0.28 -18.80
C VAL A 211 -0.58 0.80 -20.05
N GLU A 212 0.71 1.10 -19.95
CA GLU A 212 1.59 1.40 -21.08
C GLU A 212 2.47 0.18 -21.39
N VAL A 213 2.41 -0.28 -22.64
CA VAL A 213 3.12 -1.49 -23.10
C VAL A 213 4.54 -1.19 -23.57
N ASP A 214 4.75 -0.02 -24.17
CA ASP A 214 6.10 0.47 -24.37
C ASP A 214 6.74 0.60 -22.99
N PRO A 215 7.98 0.10 -22.79
CA PRO A 215 8.53 -0.08 -21.45
C PRO A 215 8.42 1.20 -20.63
N ASN A 216 7.48 1.22 -19.68
CA ASN A 216 7.25 2.40 -18.85
C ASN A 216 8.50 2.58 -17.96
N PRO A 217 9.29 3.65 -18.14
CA PRO A 217 10.53 3.85 -17.40
C PRO A 217 10.33 3.98 -15.89
N HIS A 218 9.10 4.28 -15.45
CA HIS A 218 8.72 4.46 -14.06
C HIS A 218 8.18 3.19 -13.40
N ASP A 219 8.11 2.06 -14.11
CA ASP A 219 7.82 0.77 -13.49
C ASP A 219 8.79 0.51 -12.31
N CYS A 220 8.24 -0.06 -11.25
CA CYS A 220 8.95 -0.37 -10.04
C CYS A 220 8.39 -1.62 -9.37
N VAL A 221 9.22 -2.30 -8.59
CA VAL A 221 8.75 -3.21 -7.54
C VAL A 221 8.57 -2.40 -6.26
N GLU A 222 7.45 -2.62 -5.57
CA GLU A 222 7.17 -1.96 -4.30
C GLU A 222 7.28 -2.94 -3.13
N ILE A 223 7.99 -2.51 -2.08
CA ILE A 223 8.26 -3.29 -0.88
C ILE A 223 7.43 -2.70 0.26
N ALA A 224 6.37 -3.40 0.67
CA ALA A 224 5.60 -2.99 1.84
C ALA A 224 6.47 -3.05 3.10
N LEU A 225 6.31 -2.07 4.01
CA LEU A 225 6.96 -2.12 5.32
C LEU A 225 6.64 -3.42 6.08
N ALA A 226 5.40 -3.93 5.94
CA ALA A 226 4.98 -5.19 6.53
C ALA A 226 5.79 -6.39 6.01
N ASP A 227 6.04 -6.46 4.71
CA ASP A 227 6.84 -7.53 4.10
C ASP A 227 8.32 -7.40 4.51
N LEU A 228 8.88 -6.18 4.47
CA LEU A 228 10.25 -5.92 4.90
C LEU A 228 10.46 -6.36 6.36
N ASN A 229 9.56 -5.97 7.26
CA ASN A 229 9.61 -6.35 8.66
C ASN A 229 9.46 -7.86 8.85
N ARG A 230 8.55 -8.52 8.11
CA ARG A 230 8.40 -9.98 8.13
C ARG A 230 9.70 -10.67 7.74
N THR A 231 10.30 -10.30 6.61
CA THR A 231 11.52 -10.93 6.12
C THR A 231 12.71 -10.69 7.07
N CYS A 232 12.83 -9.48 7.62
CA CYS A 232 13.84 -9.17 8.64
C CYS A 232 13.65 -9.99 9.92
N LEU A 233 12.40 -10.16 10.37
CA LEU A 233 12.09 -10.95 11.56
C LEU A 233 12.43 -12.43 11.35
N THR A 234 12.01 -13.01 10.23
CA THR A 234 12.35 -14.39 9.84
C THR A 234 13.87 -14.60 9.80
N TRP A 235 14.62 -13.64 9.25
CA TRP A 235 16.07 -13.70 9.25
C TRP A 235 16.66 -13.71 10.67
N ARG A 236 16.20 -12.82 11.56
CA ARG A 236 16.69 -12.74 12.95
C ARG A 236 16.39 -14.03 13.72
N THR A 237 15.22 -14.63 13.55
CA THR A 237 14.83 -15.85 14.28
C THR A 237 15.62 -17.08 13.81
N HIS A 238 15.87 -17.22 12.51
CA HIS A 238 16.70 -18.31 11.98
C HIS A 238 18.15 -18.19 12.45
N ASN A 239 18.75 -17.00 12.38
CA ASN A 239 20.15 -16.80 12.76
C ASN A 239 20.41 -16.76 14.27
N SER A 240 19.38 -16.48 15.09
CA SER A 240 19.49 -16.61 16.55
C SER A 240 19.44 -18.08 17.01
N SER A 241 18.81 -18.95 16.21
CA SER A 241 18.66 -20.38 16.54
C SER A 241 19.91 -21.19 16.21
N SER A 242 20.70 -20.76 15.23
CA SER A 242 21.99 -21.36 14.85
C SER A 242 23.16 -20.94 15.75
N ASN A 243 22.98 -19.95 16.63
CA ASN A 243 24.03 -19.44 17.52
C ASN A 243 23.94 -19.94 18.98
N LYS A 244 23.13 -20.98 19.25
CA LYS A 244 23.18 -21.68 20.55
C LYS A 244 24.42 -22.58 20.58
N GLN A 245 25.50 -22.12 21.23
CA GLN A 245 26.59 -23.01 21.64
C GLN A 245 26.04 -24.20 22.45
N PRO A 246 26.59 -25.42 22.31
CA PRO A 246 26.25 -26.51 23.21
C PRO A 246 26.64 -26.10 24.63
N SER A 247 25.66 -26.11 25.54
CA SER A 247 25.88 -25.87 26.96
C SER A 247 26.96 -26.83 27.48
N ALA A 248 27.98 -26.28 28.15
CA ALA A 248 29.01 -27.04 28.85
C ALA A 248 28.39 -28.11 29.77
N PRO A 249 29.01 -29.29 29.92
CA PRO A 249 28.45 -30.37 30.72
C PRO A 249 28.31 -29.93 32.19
N ALA A 250 27.13 -30.16 32.77
CA ALA A 250 26.84 -29.87 34.16
C ALA A 250 27.79 -30.67 35.08
N LEU A 251 28.43 -29.97 36.02
CA LEU A 251 29.18 -30.57 37.12
C LEU A 251 28.23 -31.44 37.99
N PRO A 252 28.70 -32.58 38.53
CA PRO A 252 27.85 -33.46 39.32
C PRO A 252 27.47 -32.79 40.66
N PRO A 253 26.26 -33.04 41.17
CA PRO A 253 25.83 -32.46 42.44
C PRO A 253 26.58 -33.13 43.59
N GLN A 254 27.15 -32.30 44.46
CA GLN A 254 27.67 -32.74 45.75
C GLN A 254 26.51 -33.19 46.64
N SER A 255 26.70 -34.35 47.25
CA SER A 255 25.88 -34.94 48.28
C SER A 255 25.85 -34.05 49.52
N ASP A 256 24.66 -33.75 50.03
CA ASP A 256 24.50 -33.58 51.48
C ASP A 256 23.11 -34.04 51.93
N THR A 257 23.14 -34.54 53.17
CA THR A 257 22.30 -35.59 53.74
C THR A 257 21.06 -35.10 54.50
N ASN A 258 20.12 -36.05 54.69
CA ASN A 258 19.15 -36.18 55.80
C ASN A 258 17.91 -35.26 55.84
N SER A 259 16.72 -35.81 55.57
CA SER A 259 15.87 -36.48 56.59
C SER A 259 14.37 -36.50 56.22
N ARG A 260 13.81 -37.72 56.07
CA ARG A 260 12.50 -38.25 56.54
C ARG A 260 11.31 -37.27 56.70
N CYS A 261 10.08 -37.53 56.22
CA CYS A 261 9.26 -38.75 56.40
C CYS A 261 7.90 -38.67 55.64
N HIS A 262 7.38 -39.86 55.27
CA HIS A 262 5.97 -40.29 55.04
C HIS A 262 5.09 -39.56 54.00
N GLY A 263 4.28 -40.19 53.13
CA GLY A 263 3.87 -41.59 52.94
C GLY A 263 2.40 -41.63 52.43
N HIS A 264 2.13 -42.54 51.49
CA HIS A 264 0.82 -43.04 50.97
C HIS A 264 0.19 -42.38 49.71
N LEU A 265 0.18 -43.10 48.56
CA LEU A 265 -0.80 -44.09 48.02
C LEU A 265 -2.00 -43.37 47.34
N ASN A 266 -2.59 -43.77 46.21
CA ASN A 266 -2.36 -44.79 45.19
C ASN A 266 -3.23 -44.43 43.95
N GLU A 267 -2.78 -44.84 42.76
CA GLU A 267 -3.53 -45.55 41.69
C GLU A 267 -4.82 -45.01 41.00
N THR A 268 -4.74 -44.96 39.65
CA THR A 268 -5.60 -45.55 38.57
C THR A 268 -7.14 -45.42 38.65
N SER A 269 -7.98 -45.49 37.61
CA SER A 269 -7.95 -45.49 36.14
C SER A 269 -9.45 -45.53 35.71
N ALA A 270 -9.74 -45.05 34.50
CA ALA A 270 -10.80 -45.44 33.54
C ALA A 270 -12.20 -45.92 34.04
N ASP A 271 -13.28 -45.27 33.56
CA ASP A 271 -14.18 -45.83 32.52
C ASP A 271 -15.51 -45.04 32.33
N MET A 272 -15.80 -44.73 31.06
CA MET A 272 -17.05 -44.94 30.30
C MET A 272 -18.44 -44.75 30.97
N LEU A 273 -19.35 -44.03 30.29
CA LEU A 273 -20.52 -44.61 29.58
C LEU A 273 -21.45 -43.55 28.96
N ASP A 274 -22.18 -44.04 27.96
CA ASP A 274 -22.93 -43.40 26.88
C ASP A 274 -24.46 -43.31 27.16
N SER A 275 -25.14 -42.53 26.31
CA SER A 275 -26.44 -42.80 25.65
C SER A 275 -27.75 -42.12 26.10
N GLY A 276 -28.47 -41.67 25.05
CA GLY A 276 -29.94 -41.45 24.96
C GLY A 276 -30.32 -40.18 24.17
N SER A 277 -31.26 -40.11 23.21
CA SER A 277 -32.10 -41.06 22.45
C SER A 277 -33.08 -40.25 21.55
N GLY A 278 -33.35 -40.70 20.31
CA GLY A 278 -34.60 -40.52 19.50
C GLY A 278 -34.97 -39.11 18.98
N GLY A 279 -35.61 -38.88 17.81
CA GLY A 279 -36.16 -39.71 16.74
C GLY A 279 -37.07 -38.86 15.80
N THR A 280 -37.20 -39.32 14.54
CA THR A 280 -38.29 -39.15 13.53
C THR A 280 -38.48 -37.88 12.64
N ASP A 281 -38.41 -38.17 11.32
CA ASP A 281 -39.30 -37.85 10.19
C ASP A 281 -39.23 -36.55 9.32
N ARG A 282 -38.81 -36.79 8.06
CA ARG A 282 -39.37 -36.48 6.72
C ARG A 282 -39.60 -35.05 6.17
N HIS A 283 -39.23 -34.98 4.88
CA HIS A 283 -39.71 -34.16 3.75
C HIS A 283 -38.99 -32.85 3.36
N THR A 284 -38.25 -32.95 2.23
CA THR A 284 -38.19 -32.07 1.04
C THR A 284 -38.11 -30.55 1.21
N GLU A 285 -37.01 -29.93 0.76
CA GLU A 285 -36.95 -29.07 -0.43
C GLU A 285 -35.57 -28.42 -0.60
N GLY A 286 -35.11 -28.32 -1.84
CA GLY A 286 -33.79 -27.83 -2.19
C GLY A 286 -33.62 -26.32 -1.99
N ARG A 287 -32.51 -25.93 -1.38
CA ARG A 287 -31.90 -24.60 -1.55
C ARG A 287 -30.40 -24.76 -1.69
N ASN A 288 -29.92 -24.59 -2.92
CA ASN A 288 -28.51 -24.34 -3.22
C ASN A 288 -28.11 -22.99 -2.62
N GLY A 289 -27.68 -23.01 -1.36
CA GLY A 289 -26.92 -21.94 -0.72
C GLY A 289 -25.45 -22.32 -0.71
N GLN A 290 -24.74 -22.16 -1.82
CA GLN A 290 -23.28 -22.25 -1.81
C GLN A 290 -22.74 -21.04 -1.05
N SER A 291 -22.41 -21.33 0.20
CA SER A 291 -21.69 -20.45 1.11
C SER A 291 -20.39 -20.01 0.44
N ARG A 292 -20.31 -18.72 0.11
CA ARG A 292 -19.13 -18.04 -0.42
C ARG A 292 -17.96 -18.29 0.54
N LYS A 293 -17.04 -19.18 0.17
CA LYS A 293 -15.72 -19.26 0.81
C LYS A 293 -14.97 -17.98 0.46
N ARG A 294 -15.10 -16.98 1.33
CA ARG A 294 -14.25 -15.78 1.35
C ARG A 294 -12.80 -16.22 1.32
N ALA A 295 -12.02 -15.65 0.41
CA ALA A 295 -10.56 -15.65 0.52
C ALA A 295 -10.22 -15.03 1.89
N ARG A 296 -9.87 -15.87 2.87
CA ARG A 296 -9.24 -15.40 4.10
C ARG A 296 -7.88 -14.83 3.66
N CYS A 297 -7.78 -13.50 3.59
CA CYS A 297 -6.51 -12.85 3.90
C CYS A 297 -6.09 -13.39 5.27
N SER A 298 -5.10 -14.28 5.27
CA SER A 298 -4.41 -14.68 6.48
C SER A 298 -3.83 -13.41 7.09
N GLU A 299 -4.34 -12.98 8.24
CA GLU A 299 -3.63 -12.03 9.10
C GLU A 299 -2.19 -12.52 9.27
N PRO A 300 -1.16 -11.78 8.82
CA PRO A 300 0.20 -12.20 9.04
C PRO A 300 0.61 -11.66 10.40
N CYS A 301 0.09 -12.21 11.51
CA CYS A 301 0.68 -12.03 12.86
C CYS A 301 0.00 -12.80 14.01
N ALA A 302 -0.96 -13.71 13.79
CA ALA A 302 -1.65 -14.34 14.92
C ALA A 302 -0.93 -15.55 15.57
N GLY A 303 0.24 -15.97 15.05
CA GLY A 303 0.87 -17.25 15.44
C GLY A 303 2.34 -17.20 15.87
N HIS A 304 2.98 -16.04 15.91
CA HIS A 304 4.37 -15.94 16.38
C HIS A 304 4.37 -15.09 17.65
N LYS A 305 4.90 -15.65 18.76
CA LYS A 305 5.20 -14.89 19.98
C LYS A 305 5.88 -13.59 19.53
N SER A 306 5.27 -12.43 19.77
CA SER A 306 5.79 -11.17 19.24
C SER A 306 7.25 -11.04 19.69
N ALA A 307 8.19 -11.09 18.75
CA ALA A 307 9.59 -10.90 19.09
C ALA A 307 9.74 -9.55 19.82
N PRO A 308 10.62 -9.48 20.83
CA PRO A 308 10.82 -8.23 21.56
C PRO A 308 11.07 -7.07 20.58
N ASN A 309 10.51 -5.90 20.89
CA ASN A 309 10.76 -4.63 20.20
C ASN A 309 10.27 -4.49 18.74
N CYS A 310 9.57 -5.45 18.12
CA CYS A 310 9.08 -5.28 16.74
C CYS A 310 8.19 -4.04 16.56
N LYS A 311 7.24 -3.79 17.47
CA LYS A 311 6.38 -2.59 17.43
C LYS A 311 7.18 -1.30 17.64
N GLU A 312 8.18 -1.32 18.52
CA GLU A 312 9.02 -0.15 18.77
C GLU A 312 9.89 0.20 17.57
N ARG A 313 10.41 -0.79 16.84
CA ARG A 313 11.15 -0.58 15.59
C ARG A 313 10.30 0.12 14.54
N LEU A 314 9.09 -0.39 14.28
CA LEU A 314 8.18 0.22 13.30
C LEU A 314 7.82 1.65 13.69
N LYS A 315 7.47 1.87 14.96
CA LYS A 315 7.18 3.21 15.50
C LYS A 315 8.37 4.15 15.33
N PHE A 316 9.58 3.68 15.63
CA PHE A 316 10.79 4.48 15.47
C PHE A 316 11.03 4.87 14.01
N LEU A 317 10.87 3.94 13.06
CA LEU A 317 11.00 4.25 11.62
C LEU A 317 10.02 5.34 11.17
N GLN A 318 8.77 5.26 11.64
CA GLN A 318 7.75 6.28 11.36
C GLN A 318 8.10 7.63 12.01
N GLU A 319 8.48 7.64 13.29
CA GLU A 319 8.90 8.86 14.03
C GLU A 319 10.05 9.59 13.33
N GLN A 320 10.96 8.86 12.67
CA GLN A 320 12.11 9.41 11.98
C GLN A 320 11.87 9.69 10.48
N SER A 321 10.64 9.54 9.98
CA SER A 321 10.30 9.70 8.56
C SER A 321 11.16 8.82 7.63
N LEU A 322 11.55 7.62 8.10
CA LEU A 322 12.27 6.62 7.30
C LEU A 322 11.35 5.72 6.48
N VAL A 323 10.04 5.83 6.69
CA VAL A 323 9.02 5.11 5.93
C VAL A 323 8.35 6.10 4.99
N PRO A 324 8.20 5.77 3.69
CA PRO A 324 7.36 6.53 2.77
C PRO A 324 5.95 6.74 3.32
N SER A 325 5.29 7.84 2.99
CA SER A 325 3.97 8.19 3.52
C SER A 325 2.87 7.16 3.20
N ASP A 326 3.05 6.40 2.12
CA ASP A 326 2.15 5.32 1.71
C ASP A 326 2.53 3.95 2.32
N GLY A 327 3.71 3.84 2.96
CA GLY A 327 4.21 2.62 3.57
C GLY A 327 4.95 1.68 2.60
N TRP A 328 5.24 2.13 1.38
CA TRP A 328 5.82 1.31 0.30
C TRP A 328 7.14 1.89 -0.20
N PHE A 329 8.23 1.15 -0.04
CA PHE A 329 9.50 1.50 -0.67
C PHE A 329 9.46 1.13 -2.15
N LYS A 330 9.92 2.01 -3.04
CA LYS A 330 9.89 1.77 -4.48
C LYS A 330 11.30 1.55 -5.01
N VAL A 331 11.48 0.48 -5.79
CA VAL A 331 12.71 0.25 -6.55
C VAL A 331 12.37 0.16 -8.02
N GLY A 332 12.75 1.20 -8.77
CA GLY A 332 12.50 1.28 -10.20
C GLY A 332 13.47 0.44 -11.03
N ARG A 333 13.38 0.55 -12.35
CA ARG A 333 14.20 -0.20 -13.33
C ARG A 333 15.71 -0.09 -13.17
N SER A 334 16.22 0.92 -12.46
CA SER A 334 17.66 0.99 -12.14
C SER A 334 18.13 -0.05 -11.12
N GLY A 335 17.21 -0.71 -10.41
CA GLY A 335 17.50 -1.66 -9.33
C GLY A 335 18.05 -1.03 -8.05
N ARG A 336 18.35 0.28 -8.04
CA ARG A 336 19.00 0.92 -6.91
C ARG A 336 18.03 1.08 -5.74
N ALA A 337 18.35 0.45 -4.61
CA ALA A 337 17.63 0.67 -3.37
C ALA A 337 17.84 2.10 -2.85
N SER A 338 16.77 2.72 -2.34
CA SER A 338 16.88 4.05 -1.73
C SER A 338 17.64 3.98 -0.39
N PRO A 339 18.31 5.07 0.03
CA PRO A 339 18.95 5.12 1.34
C PRO A 339 17.99 4.87 2.52
N GLU A 340 16.72 5.25 2.37
CA GLU A 340 15.65 5.02 3.36
C GLU A 340 15.29 3.54 3.46
N LEU A 341 15.16 2.83 2.32
CA LEU A 341 14.92 1.39 2.30
C LEU A 341 16.07 0.63 2.98
N LEU A 342 17.31 0.97 2.63
CA LEU A 342 18.50 0.34 3.22
C LEU A 342 18.57 0.59 4.73
N GLU A 343 18.30 1.81 5.17
CA GLU A 343 18.34 2.16 6.59
C GLU A 343 17.19 1.52 7.38
N ALA A 344 15.98 1.50 6.83
CA ALA A 344 14.85 0.81 7.44
C ALA A 344 15.13 -0.67 7.62
N ALA A 345 15.64 -1.34 6.58
CA ALA A 345 16.02 -2.75 6.63
C ALA A 345 17.15 -2.99 7.65
N ARG A 346 18.19 -2.14 7.68
CA ARG A 346 19.28 -2.22 8.66
C ARG A 346 18.76 -2.15 10.09
N LEU A 347 17.92 -1.16 10.41
CA LEU A 347 17.35 -0.97 11.74
C LEU A 347 16.40 -2.10 12.15
N LEU A 348 15.67 -2.70 11.21
CA LEU A 348 14.82 -3.86 11.48
C LEU A 348 15.62 -5.13 11.78
N LEU A 349 16.87 -5.18 11.32
CA LEU A 349 17.76 -6.33 11.46
C LEU A 349 18.72 -6.27 12.65
N LEU A 350 18.98 -5.09 13.22
CA LEU A 350 19.82 -4.95 14.42
C LEU A 350 19.37 -5.91 15.54
N SER A 351 20.30 -6.37 16.37
CA SER A 351 19.96 -7.08 17.60
C SER A 351 19.11 -6.19 18.52
N ASP A 352 18.40 -6.77 19.49
CA ASP A 352 17.62 -5.97 20.43
C ASP A 352 18.51 -5.07 21.31
N HIS A 353 19.73 -5.53 21.60
CA HIS A 353 20.71 -4.70 22.30
C HIS A 353 21.13 -3.49 21.45
N ASP A 354 21.54 -3.74 20.20
CA ASP A 354 22.07 -2.69 19.32
C ASP A 354 20.99 -1.70 18.91
N PHE A 355 19.77 -2.17 18.65
CA PHE A 355 18.64 -1.30 18.38
C PHE A 355 18.34 -0.38 19.55
N ASN A 356 18.29 -0.91 20.78
CA ASN A 356 18.05 -0.09 21.97
C ASN A 356 19.18 0.92 22.23
N THR A 357 20.43 0.52 22.03
CA THR A 357 21.59 1.41 22.13
C THR A 357 21.53 2.51 21.07
N PHE A 358 21.17 2.17 19.83
CA PHE A 358 20.98 3.13 18.74
C PHE A 358 19.87 4.13 19.03
N VAL A 359 18.68 3.65 19.41
CA VAL A 359 17.52 4.50 19.73
C VAL A 359 17.82 5.43 20.91
N ARG A 360 18.47 4.92 21.97
CA ARG A 360 18.91 5.76 23.11
C ARG A 360 19.85 6.86 22.65
N THR A 361 20.82 6.52 21.80
CA THR A 361 21.77 7.49 21.24
C THR A 361 21.04 8.57 20.43
N VAL A 362 20.18 8.17 19.49
CA VAL A 362 19.38 9.10 18.67
C VAL A 362 18.48 9.99 19.54
N ARG A 363 17.78 9.43 20.52
CA ARG A 363 16.87 10.20 21.41
C ARG A 363 17.61 11.17 22.32
N GLN A 364 18.82 10.82 22.78
CA GLN A 364 19.67 11.73 23.57
C GLN A 364 20.10 12.96 22.78
N TRP A 365 20.09 12.91 21.46
CA TRP A 365 20.63 13.99 20.62
C TRP A 365 19.69 15.18 20.43
N ARG A 366 18.47 15.13 21.01
CA ARG A 366 17.35 16.11 20.92
C ARG A 366 16.98 16.44 19.47
N ALA A 367 15.71 16.29 19.10
CA ALA A 367 15.28 16.60 17.75
C ALA A 367 15.42 18.12 17.45
N PRO A 368 15.88 18.49 16.23
CA PRO A 368 16.53 17.65 15.24
C PRO A 368 18.00 17.42 15.55
N LEU A 369 18.47 16.21 15.22
CA LEU A 369 19.85 15.72 15.36
C LEU A 369 20.89 16.86 15.21
N VAL A 370 21.36 17.40 16.35
CA VAL A 370 22.31 18.51 16.37
C VAL A 370 23.72 18.04 15.96
N ARG A 371 23.96 16.72 15.91
CA ARG A 371 25.24 16.10 15.54
C ARG A 371 25.04 14.98 14.49
N PRO A 372 25.99 14.73 13.58
CA PRO A 372 25.94 13.59 12.66
C PRO A 372 26.05 12.29 13.44
N LEU A 373 25.24 11.27 13.11
CA LEU A 373 25.43 9.93 13.69
C LEU A 373 26.87 9.52 13.40
N SER A 374 27.60 9.08 14.44
CA SER A 374 28.92 8.47 14.26
C SER A 374 28.82 7.51 13.08
N ARG A 375 29.80 7.50 12.17
CA ARG A 375 29.74 6.62 10.99
C ARG A 375 29.38 5.21 11.47
N PRO A 376 28.23 4.65 11.06
CA PRO A 376 27.87 3.30 11.44
C PRO A 376 29.04 2.39 11.02
N THR A 377 29.50 1.60 11.98
CA THR A 377 30.64 0.71 11.84
C THR A 377 30.23 -0.54 11.07
N ALA A 378 31.19 -1.33 10.58
CA ALA A 378 30.92 -2.64 9.99
C ALA A 378 30.09 -3.55 10.94
N ALA A 379 30.26 -3.40 12.25
CA ALA A 379 29.49 -4.12 13.27
C ALA A 379 28.01 -3.67 13.35
N ASP A 380 27.68 -2.48 12.84
CA ASP A 380 26.30 -1.96 12.78
C ASP A 380 25.53 -2.43 11.53
N MET A 381 26.20 -3.14 10.61
CA MET A 381 25.52 -3.84 9.53
C MET A 381 25.13 -5.24 9.95
N PRO A 382 23.84 -5.56 9.85
CA PRO A 382 23.46 -6.96 9.84
C PRO A 382 24.02 -7.63 8.59
N ASP A 383 24.78 -8.72 8.77
CA ASP A 383 25.21 -9.63 7.69
C ASP A 383 24.04 -10.06 6.79
N GLY A 384 22.84 -10.02 7.36
CA GLY A 384 21.59 -10.32 6.68
C GLY A 384 21.04 -9.25 5.74
N LEU A 385 21.57 -8.02 5.68
CA LEU A 385 20.89 -6.95 4.92
C LEU A 385 20.71 -7.30 3.44
N ILE A 386 21.81 -7.67 2.76
CA ILE A 386 21.77 -8.08 1.35
C ILE A 386 20.88 -9.31 1.21
N GLN A 387 21.05 -10.31 2.10
CA GLN A 387 20.32 -11.57 2.01
C GLN A 387 18.81 -11.40 2.18
N VAL A 388 18.37 -10.51 3.08
CA VAL A 388 16.96 -10.20 3.32
C VAL A 388 16.33 -9.52 2.11
N LEU A 389 17.02 -8.55 1.51
CA LEU A 389 16.51 -7.89 0.30
C LEU A 389 16.52 -8.84 -0.90
N LYS A 390 17.54 -9.69 -1.06
CA LYS A 390 17.55 -10.75 -2.09
C LYS A 390 16.43 -11.76 -1.86
N GLN A 391 16.19 -12.16 -0.61
CA GLN A 391 15.09 -13.07 -0.25
C GLN A 391 13.73 -12.46 -0.63
N PHE A 392 13.52 -11.18 -0.34
CA PHE A 392 12.33 -10.46 -0.78
C PHE A 392 12.20 -10.45 -2.32
N CYS A 393 13.29 -10.21 -3.06
CA CYS A 393 13.28 -10.23 -4.53
C CYS A 393 12.84 -11.60 -5.05
N LYS A 394 13.44 -12.69 -4.54
CA LYS A 394 13.10 -14.07 -4.92
C LYS A 394 11.65 -14.40 -4.64
N GLU A 395 11.14 -14.07 -3.46
CA GLU A 395 9.73 -14.28 -3.10
C GLU A 395 8.77 -13.48 -3.99
N SER A 396 9.14 -12.25 -4.36
CA SER A 396 8.32 -11.40 -5.21
C SER A 396 8.28 -11.90 -6.66
N VAL A 397 9.44 -12.29 -7.21
CA VAL A 397 9.54 -12.90 -8.54
C VAL A 397 8.75 -14.20 -8.59
N GLN A 398 8.95 -15.10 -7.63
CA GLN A 398 8.26 -16.40 -7.59
C GLN A 398 6.73 -16.23 -7.55
N ARG A 399 6.22 -15.29 -6.74
CA ARG A 399 4.78 -14.99 -6.66
C ARG A 399 4.24 -14.49 -8.01
N CYS A 400 4.94 -13.54 -8.64
CA CYS A 400 4.49 -12.95 -9.89
C CYS A 400 4.57 -13.94 -11.08
N GLU A 401 5.64 -14.74 -11.16
CA GLU A 401 5.81 -15.73 -12.22
C GLU A 401 4.75 -16.84 -12.17
N GLY A 402 4.37 -17.27 -10.96
CA GLY A 402 3.30 -18.24 -10.78
C GLY A 402 1.97 -17.80 -11.39
N ASN A 403 1.65 -16.50 -11.30
CA ASN A 403 0.42 -15.93 -11.87
C ASN A 403 0.58 -15.57 -13.35
N LEU A 404 1.79 -15.27 -13.81
CA LEU A 404 2.06 -15.00 -15.22
C LEU A 404 2.04 -16.28 -16.08
N ALA A 405 2.50 -17.41 -15.55
CA ALA A 405 2.61 -18.69 -16.25
C ALA A 405 1.33 -19.18 -16.98
N PRO A 406 0.11 -19.09 -16.40
CA PRO A 406 -1.12 -19.49 -17.08
C PRO A 406 -1.58 -18.48 -18.16
N MET A 407 -1.02 -17.27 -18.19
CA MET A 407 -1.36 -16.25 -19.19
C MET A 407 -0.63 -16.57 -20.49
N SER A 408 -1.38 -17.09 -21.48
CA SER A 408 -0.81 -17.48 -22.77
C SER A 408 -0.05 -16.31 -23.39
N PRO A 409 1.15 -16.52 -23.97
CA PRO A 409 1.88 -15.48 -24.67
C PRO A 409 1.19 -15.21 -26.00
N ARG A 410 0.05 -14.50 -25.99
CA ARG A 410 -0.34 -13.76 -27.17
C ARG A 410 0.77 -12.73 -27.34
N ARG A 411 1.54 -12.86 -28.42
CA ARG A 411 2.46 -11.81 -28.88
C ARG A 411 1.68 -10.51 -28.74
N VAL A 412 2.11 -9.64 -27.83
CA VAL A 412 1.67 -8.25 -27.83
C VAL A 412 2.31 -7.67 -29.09
N VAL A 413 1.67 -7.92 -30.23
CA VAL A 413 2.12 -7.41 -31.52
C VAL A 413 2.00 -5.90 -31.38
N ALA A 414 3.14 -5.23 -31.59
CA ALA A 414 3.27 -3.79 -31.72
C ALA A 414 2.43 -3.27 -32.91
N SER A 415 1.11 -3.32 -32.74
CA SER A 415 0.10 -2.79 -33.64
C SER A 415 -0.79 -1.88 -32.83
N VAL A 416 -0.20 -0.83 -32.25
CA VAL A 416 -0.93 0.36 -31.79
C VAL A 416 -1.36 1.14 -33.02
N LYS A 417 -2.34 0.59 -33.75
CA LYS A 417 -3.29 1.30 -34.61
C LYS A 417 -4.57 0.48 -34.58
N ASN A 418 -5.59 1.05 -33.94
CA ASN A 418 -7.00 0.62 -33.87
C ASN A 418 -7.39 -0.24 -32.65
N SER A 419 -7.83 0.47 -31.58
CA SER A 419 -9.14 0.27 -30.93
C SER A 419 -9.70 -1.16 -30.74
N SER A 420 -8.88 -2.12 -30.31
CA SER A 420 -9.36 -3.35 -29.64
C SER A 420 -8.69 -3.44 -28.28
N GLY A 421 -9.48 -3.21 -27.22
CA GLY A 421 -9.02 -2.99 -25.85
C GLY A 421 -8.19 -4.14 -25.28
N PHE A 422 -7.23 -3.78 -24.43
CA PHE A 422 -6.47 -4.75 -23.63
C PHE A 422 -7.43 -5.61 -22.82
N SER A 423 -7.22 -6.92 -22.84
CA SER A 423 -7.93 -7.80 -21.90
C SER A 423 -7.40 -7.57 -20.48
N THR A 424 -8.17 -7.99 -19.47
CA THR A 424 -7.73 -7.99 -18.08
C THR A 424 -6.47 -8.86 -17.88
N ASP A 425 -6.31 -9.92 -18.67
CA ASP A 425 -5.08 -10.72 -18.74
C ASP A 425 -3.89 -9.92 -19.27
N ASP A 426 -4.07 -9.18 -20.37
CA ASP A 426 -2.98 -8.40 -20.96
C ASP A 426 -2.50 -7.30 -20.01
N MET A 427 -3.44 -6.61 -19.35
CA MET A 427 -3.12 -5.56 -18.37
C MET A 427 -2.39 -6.13 -17.15
N ALA A 428 -2.89 -7.24 -16.58
CA ALA A 428 -2.23 -7.89 -15.45
C ALA A 428 -0.81 -8.37 -15.82
N ALA A 429 -0.64 -8.92 -17.02
CA ALA A 429 0.64 -9.41 -17.50
C ALA A 429 1.69 -8.28 -17.67
N VAL A 430 1.26 -7.07 -18.07
CA VAL A 430 2.16 -5.89 -18.14
C VAL A 430 2.66 -5.51 -16.75
N VAL A 431 1.77 -5.43 -15.76
CA VAL A 431 2.13 -5.10 -14.36
C VAL A 431 3.08 -6.15 -13.78
N LEU A 432 2.73 -7.43 -13.89
CA LEU A 432 3.56 -8.54 -13.40
C LEU A 432 4.98 -8.51 -13.99
N ARG A 433 5.10 -8.31 -15.31
CA ARG A 433 6.42 -8.23 -15.96
C ARG A 433 7.23 -7.03 -15.49
N GLY A 434 6.60 -5.87 -15.27
CA GLY A 434 7.25 -4.67 -14.75
C GLY A 434 7.84 -4.90 -13.34
N GLU A 435 7.05 -5.49 -12.44
CA GLU A 435 7.50 -5.79 -11.07
C GLU A 435 8.60 -6.87 -11.04
N ILE A 436 8.47 -7.95 -11.83
CA ILE A 436 9.49 -9.01 -11.94
C ILE A 436 10.82 -8.42 -12.41
N GLU A 437 10.80 -7.59 -13.45
CA GLU A 437 12.00 -6.97 -13.98
C GLU A 437 12.68 -6.10 -12.92
N CYS A 438 11.93 -5.23 -12.23
CA CYS A 438 12.51 -4.36 -11.21
C CYS A 438 13.05 -5.14 -10.00
N ALA A 439 12.39 -6.24 -9.60
CA ALA A 439 12.90 -7.12 -8.55
C ALA A 439 14.22 -7.80 -8.95
N ARG A 440 14.34 -8.27 -10.20
CA ARG A 440 15.59 -8.82 -10.73
C ARG A 440 16.71 -7.78 -10.81
N GLN A 441 16.39 -6.56 -11.20
CA GLN A 441 17.35 -5.45 -11.23
C GLN A 441 17.84 -5.10 -9.82
N LEU A 442 16.96 -5.13 -8.81
CA LEU A 442 17.36 -4.97 -7.41
C LEU A 442 18.30 -6.09 -6.96
N GLU A 443 17.98 -7.35 -7.28
CA GLU A 443 18.84 -8.48 -6.94
C GLU A 443 20.23 -8.36 -7.59
N ALA A 444 20.28 -8.03 -8.89
CA ALA A 444 21.54 -7.81 -9.61
C ALA A 444 22.33 -6.63 -9.04
N TRP A 445 21.67 -5.54 -8.66
CA TRP A 445 22.33 -4.41 -8.02
C TRP A 445 22.93 -4.79 -6.67
N LEU A 446 22.21 -5.57 -5.86
CA LEU A 446 22.66 -6.07 -4.54
C LEU A 446 23.90 -6.96 -4.66
N ASP A 447 24.00 -7.77 -5.71
CA ASP A 447 25.17 -8.64 -5.97
C ASP A 447 26.46 -7.87 -6.23
N LEU A 448 26.35 -6.60 -6.62
CA LEU A 448 27.50 -5.71 -6.84
C LEU A 448 27.90 -4.91 -5.59
N GLN A 449 27.14 -4.99 -4.49
CA GLN A 449 27.38 -4.15 -3.31
C GLN A 449 28.33 -4.82 -2.31
N SER A 450 29.21 -4.00 -1.73
CA SER A 450 29.94 -4.38 -0.52
C SER A 450 29.20 -3.90 0.75
N PRO A 451 29.35 -4.58 1.90
CA PRO A 451 28.79 -4.12 3.17
C PRO A 451 29.19 -2.68 3.52
N ASP A 452 30.45 -2.30 3.28
CA ASP A 452 30.95 -0.93 3.51
C ASP A 452 30.29 0.10 2.58
N GLY A 453 30.00 -0.28 1.34
CA GLY A 453 29.28 0.56 0.39
C GLY A 453 27.87 0.87 0.88
N LEU A 454 27.14 -0.16 1.31
CA LEU A 454 25.79 -0.02 1.86
C LEU A 454 25.76 0.81 3.16
N LEU A 455 26.74 0.63 4.04
CA LEU A 455 26.90 1.47 5.24
C LEU A 455 27.01 2.96 4.93
N LYS A 456 27.80 3.27 3.90
CA LYS A 456 27.97 4.65 3.46
C LYS A 456 26.64 5.25 2.98
N HIS A 457 25.80 4.46 2.32
CA HIS A 457 24.45 4.88 1.94
C HIS A 457 23.57 5.15 3.17
N CYS A 458 23.49 4.20 4.10
CA CYS A 458 22.74 4.34 5.37
C CYS A 458 23.17 5.57 6.20
N SER A 459 24.48 5.80 6.31
CA SER A 459 25.02 6.97 7.03
C SER A 459 24.62 8.30 6.40
N ASN A 460 24.48 8.35 5.07
CA ASN A 460 24.09 9.56 4.38
C ASN A 460 22.60 9.89 4.56
N THR A 461 21.72 8.89 4.73
CA THR A 461 20.28 9.09 5.01
C THR A 461 20.06 10.06 6.17
N TRP A 462 20.80 9.89 7.26
CA TRP A 462 20.69 10.73 8.45
C TRP A 462 21.23 12.16 8.29
N LYS A 463 22.10 12.41 7.30
CA LYS A 463 22.50 13.78 6.94
C LYS A 463 21.35 14.52 6.25
N HIS A 464 20.55 13.82 5.45
CA HIS A 464 19.41 14.38 4.74
C HIS A 464 18.22 14.63 5.68
N ILE A 465 17.89 13.67 6.57
CA ILE A 465 16.88 13.86 7.63
C ILE A 465 17.19 15.11 8.46
N ARG A 466 18.47 15.36 8.76
CA ARG A 466 18.91 16.56 9.46
C ARG A 466 18.66 17.86 8.68
N SER A 467 18.84 17.84 7.36
CA SER A 467 18.59 19.01 6.51
C SER A 467 17.10 19.34 6.49
N ASP A 468 16.25 18.34 6.26
CA ASP A 468 14.80 18.53 6.12
C ASP A 468 14.14 19.03 7.41
N VAL A 469 14.56 18.54 8.58
CA VAL A 469 14.00 19.05 9.85
C VAL A 469 14.49 20.47 10.15
N ARG A 470 15.70 20.85 9.74
CA ARG A 470 16.17 22.24 9.88
C ARG A 470 15.32 23.18 9.04
N THR A 471 15.00 22.79 7.80
CA THR A 471 14.13 23.57 6.91
C THR A 471 12.73 23.75 7.50
N ARG A 472 12.13 22.67 8.04
CA ARG A 472 10.79 22.68 8.67
C ARG A 472 10.68 23.48 9.98
N LEU A 473 11.79 23.72 10.68
CA LEU A 473 11.81 24.56 11.89
C LEU A 473 12.11 26.04 11.60
N THR A 474 12.60 26.33 10.40
CA THR A 474 12.90 27.70 9.95
C THR A 474 11.84 28.27 9.00
N SER A 475 10.91 27.43 8.53
CA SER A 475 9.66 27.79 7.84
C SER A 475 8.51 27.81 8.82
#